data_AF-A0A1H9W3T2-F1
#
_entry.id   AF-A0A1H9W3T2-F1
#
_cell.length_a   1.000
_cell.length_b   1.000
_cell.length_c   1.000
_cell.angle_alpha   90.00
_cell.angle_beta   90.00
_cell.angle_gamma   90.00
#
_symmetry.space_group_name_H-M   'P 1'
#
loop_
_entity.id
_entity.type
_entity.pdbx_description
1 polymer ?
#
loop_
_entity_poly.entity_id
_entity_poly.type
_entity_poly.pdbx_seq_one_letter_code
_entity_poly.pdbx_strand_id
1 'polypeptide(L)' 'MIKSVKGQFVLSLLVAISFIYLSFSNIEFTGEERFTINQILFYFIMITSVFNAGLMTQKYLQFKEDK' A
#
# COMPACT_ATOMS: atom_id res chain seq x y z
N MET A 1 14.45 10.58 -4.92
CA MET A 1 13.81 10.82 -3.60
C MET A 1 12.91 12.03 -3.74
N ILE A 2 11.59 11.85 -3.67
CA ILE A 2 10.65 12.97 -3.81
C ILE A 2 10.78 13.83 -2.57
N LYS A 3 11.18 15.10 -2.71
CA LYS A 3 11.44 15.98 -1.56
C LYS A 3 10.17 16.47 -0.86
N SER A 4 9.02 16.41 -1.53
CA SER A 4 7.74 16.92 -1.02
C SER A 4 7.01 15.88 -0.19
N VAL A 5 6.67 16.23 1.06
CA VAL A 5 5.84 15.41 1.97
C VAL A 5 4.47 15.09 1.34
N LYS A 6 3.85 16.07 0.67
CA LYS A 6 2.59 15.88 -0.07
C LYS A 6 2.73 14.86 -1.19
N GLY A 7 3.82 14.94 -1.96
CA GLY A 7 4.07 14.01 -3.07
C GLY A 7 4.33 12.59 -2.59
N GLN A 8 5.14 12.43 -1.54
CA GLN A 8 5.39 11.13 -0.92
C GLN A 8 4.10 10.51 -0.34
N PHE A 9 3.24 11.33 0.27
CA PHE A 9 1.94 10.89 0.78
C PHE A 9 1.02 10.36 -0.33
N VAL A 10 0.81 11.14 -1.39
CA VAL A 10 -0.04 10.75 -2.52
C VAL A 10 0.48 9.46 -3.18
N LEU A 11 1.79 9.34 -3.37
CA LEU A 11 2.37 8.12 -3.93
C LEU A 11 2.20 6.91 -3.04
N SER A 12 2.40 7.05 -1.73
CA SER A 12 2.20 5.95 -0.77
C SER A 12 0.75 5.43 -0.82
N LEU A 13 -0.23 6.34 -0.92
CA LEU A 13 -1.64 6.02 -1.11
C LEU A 13 -1.90 5.28 -2.43
N LEU A 14 -1.38 5.78 -3.55
CA LEU A 14 -1.56 5.15 -4.85
C LEU A 14 -0.98 3.74 -4.90
N VAL A 15 0.20 3.54 -4.31
CA VAL A 15 0.84 2.23 -4.21
C VAL A 15 0.00 1.27 -3.36
N ALA A 16 -0.46 1.72 -2.19
CA ALA A 16 -1.32 0.90 -1.32
C ALA A 16 -2.63 0.49 -2.01
N ILE A 17 -3.31 1.43 -2.66
CA ILE A 17 -4.55 1.17 -3.43
C ILE A 17 -4.29 0.17 -4.56
N SER A 18 -3.17 0.29 -5.27
CA SER A 18 -2.81 -0.62 -6.36
C SER A 18 -2.59 -2.05 -5.86
N PHE A 19 -1.93 -2.22 -4.71
CA PHE A 19 -1.75 -3.54 -4.09
C PHE A 19 -3.05 -4.14 -3.58
N ILE A 20 -3.94 -3.31 -3.02
CA ILE A 20 -5.29 -3.74 -2.61
C ILE A 20 -6.08 -4.21 -3.83
N TYR A 21 -6.11 -3.41 -4.90
CA TYR A 21 -6.80 -3.76 -6.14
C TYR A 21 -6.28 -5.06 -6.73
N LEU A 22 -4.95 -5.20 -6.82
CA LEU A 22 -4.31 -6.42 -7.31
C LEU A 22 -4.63 -7.63 -6.42
N SER A 23 -4.70 -7.44 -5.10
CA SER A 23 -5.08 -8.51 -4.19
C SER A 23 -6.51 -8.98 -4.47
N PHE A 24 -7.45 -8.06 -4.65
CA PHE A 24 -8.84 -8.39 -5.02
C PHE A 24 -8.97 -9.01 -6.42
N SER A 25 -8.15 -8.59 -7.39
CA SER A 25 -8.18 -9.15 -8.76
C SER A 25 -7.60 -10.56 -8.85
N ASN A 26 -6.74 -10.94 -7.89
CA ASN A 26 -6.16 -12.29 -7.79
C ASN A 26 -6.95 -13.20 -6.84
N ILE A 27 -8.11 -12.75 -6.33
CA ILE A 27 -9.09 -13.64 -5.71
C ILE A 27 -9.82 -14.37 -6.83
N GLU A 28 -9.12 -15.26 -7.52
CA GLU A 28 -9.82 -16.36 -8.19
C GLU A 28 -10.49 -17.18 -7.09
N PHE A 29 -11.80 -17.00 -6.97
CA PHE A 29 -12.74 -17.72 -6.11
C PHE A 29 -12.91 -19.19 -6.53
N THR A 30 -11.87 -19.78 -7.12
CA THR A 30 -11.83 -21.13 -7.67
C THR A 30 -10.78 -21.90 -6.89
N GLY A 31 -11.23 -22.87 -6.09
CA GLY A 31 -10.41 -23.67 -5.18
C GLY A 31 -9.41 -24.62 -5.86
N GLU A 32 -8.65 -24.15 -6.86
CA GLU A 32 -7.49 -24.83 -7.38
C GLU A 32 -6.25 -24.40 -6.57
N GLU A 33 -5.88 -25.28 -5.66
CA GLU A 33 -4.91 -25.14 -4.58
C GLU A 33 -3.46 -24.92 -5.05
N ARG A 34 -3.14 -23.73 -5.55
CA ARG A 34 -1.73 -23.29 -5.58
C ARG A 34 -1.62 -21.89 -5.02
N PHE A 35 -1.64 -21.80 -3.69
CA PHE A 35 -1.04 -20.66 -2.98
C PHE A 35 0.43 -20.57 -3.39
N THR A 36 0.70 -19.78 -4.42
CA THR A 36 2.05 -19.58 -4.93
C THR A 36 2.78 -18.59 -4.04
N ILE A 37 4.10 -18.77 -3.89
CA ILE A 37 4.98 -17.86 -3.14
C ILE A 37 4.78 -16.39 -3.54
N ASN A 38 4.43 -16.15 -4.81
CA ASN A 38 4.15 -14.83 -5.35
C ASN A 38 2.93 -14.17 -4.68
N GLN A 39 1.84 -14.91 -4.43
CA GLN A 39 0.65 -14.37 -3.78
C GLN A 39 0.93 -13.96 -2.33
N ILE A 40 1.66 -14.80 -1.58
CA ILE A 40 2.08 -14.50 -0.20
C ILE A 40 2.95 -13.23 -0.17
N LEU A 41 3.89 -13.11 -1.11
CA LEU A 41 4.73 -11.93 -1.26
C LEU A 41 3.91 -10.68 -1.59
N PHE A 42 2.92 -10.79 -2.49
CA PHE A 42 2.01 -9.68 -2.81
C PHE A 42 1.18 -9.24 -1.61
N TYR A 43 0.66 -10.17 -0.80
CA TYR A 43 -0.04 -9.84 0.44
C TYR A 43 0.88 -9.14 1.45
N PHE A 44 2.13 -9.61 1.59
CA PHE A 44 3.10 -8.96 2.47
C PHE A 44 3.44 -7.53 2.01
N ILE A 45 3.64 -7.34 0.69
CA ILE A 45 3.89 -6.01 0.13
C ILE A 45 2.67 -5.10 0.29
N MET A 46 1.45 -5.62 0.14
CA MET A 46 0.23 -4.85 0.40
C MET A 46 0.18 -4.37 1.86
N ILE A 47 0.38 -5.27 2.83
CA ILE A 47 0.33 -4.93 4.26
C ILE A 47 1.35 -3.84 4.58
N THR A 48 2.59 -4.01 4.12
CA THR A 48 3.65 -3.01 4.33
C THR A 48 3.36 -1.68 3.62
N SER A 49 2.75 -1.71 2.43
CA SER A 49 2.34 -0.50 1.72
C SER A 49 1.23 0.25 2.45
N VAL A 50 0.22 -0.44 2.97
CA VAL A 50 -0.87 0.17 3.73
C VAL A 50 -0.35 0.76 5.04
N PHE A 51 0.53 0.04 5.74
CA PHE A 51 1.19 0.55 6.95
C PHE A 51 1.99 1.84 6.66
N ASN A 52 2.78 1.83 5.57
CA ASN A 52 3.54 3.01 5.15
C ASN A 52 2.63 4.17 4.73
N ALA A 53 1.48 3.91 4.10
CA ALA A 53 0.49 4.94 3.80
C ALA A 53 -0.04 5.58 5.09
N GLY A 54 -0.37 4.77 6.09
CA GLY A 54 -0.81 5.24 7.42
C GLY A 54 0.23 6.12 8.13
N LEU A 55 1.49 5.67 8.20
CA LEU A 55 2.59 6.48 8.75
C LEU A 55 2.78 7.79 8.00
N MET A 56 2.61 7.77 6.67
CA MET A 56 2.77 8.96 5.87
C MET A 56 1.60 9.95 6.04
N THR A 57 0.39 9.44 6.29
CA THR A 57 -0.75 10.25 6.73
C THR A 57 -0.42 11.00 8.02
N GLN A 58 0.12 10.30 9.03
CA GLN A 58 0.49 10.92 10.30
C GLN A 58 1.54 12.02 10.12
N LYS A 59 2.60 11.74 9.36
CA LYS A 59 3.62 12.74 9.01
C LYS A 59 3.04 13.94 8.26
N TYR A 60 2.09 13.71 7.35
CA TYR A 60 1.44 14.78 6.61
C TYR A 60 0.57 15.66 7.50
N LEU A 61 -0.17 15.06 8.45
CA LEU A 61 -0.97 15.80 9.42
C LEU A 61 -0.10 16.63 10.36
N GLN A 62 0.97 16.06 10.91
CA GLN A 62 1.94 16.80 11.74
C GLN A 62 2.56 17.97 10.97
N PHE A 63 3.03 17.75 9.74
CA PHE A 63 3.56 18.82 8.90
C PHE A 63 2.54 19.94 8.61
N LYS A 64 1.24 19.63 8.62
CA LYS A 64 0.17 20.60 8.43
C LYS A 64 -0.13 21.37 9.72
N GLU A 65 0.04 20.76 10.89
CA GLU A 65 -0.13 21.41 12.20
C GLU A 65 1.06 22.31 12.56
N ASP A 66 2.27 21.93 12.15
CA ASP A 66 3.50 22.72 12.33
C ASP A 66 3.60 23.95 11.40
N LYS A 67 2.63 24.13 10.47
CA LYS A 67 2.59 25.21 9.48
C LYS A 67 1.39 26.12 9.64
#